data_AF-A0A175VZV0-F1
#
_entry.id   AF-A0A175VZV0-F1
#
_cell.length_a   1.000
_cell.length_b   1.000
_cell.length_c   1.000
_cell.angle_alpha   90.00
_cell.angle_beta   90.00
_cell.angle_gamma   90.00
#
_symmetry.space_group_name_H-M   'P 1'
#
loop_
_entity.id
_entity.type
_entity.pdbx_description
1 polymer ?
#
loop_
_entity_poly.entity_id
_entity_poly.type
_entity_poly.pdbx_seq_one_letter_code
_entity_poly.pdbx_strand_id
1 'polypeptide(L)'
;MAPPLEIFIPTTSLYTPPPDDGSGSSNNGNKSSKPYTLYNITVRLPLRSFVVQKRYSEFAALHQMLTAQAGAPPPEPLPAKSWFRSTVSSPELTEQRRAGLERYLRAIAEPPDRRWRDAPAWRAFLNMPLGGSVSASGVSVDARVAPAALRDANQAAGAADPGTWLDMHREMKGALHEARVALGRRDGALDNGSRVEAGAQVKRALVRAGSLLVSLGEGLRVLKEEKRLGEGELRRRRDLIAAAKMERDGLDKLSSSFAVGGGGAGGGGGSGRLEGAASASDRAALMGGGPSLPRAGGRVLGAPLPETERTRELDNEGMVQLQRDIMKEQDEEVAALAKILRRQKEMGLAIHEEVNRQIDMLDRVNDDVDVVDRKLGVAKDRVKRL
;
A
#
# COMPACT_ATOMS: atom_id res chain seq x y z
N MET A 1 15.29 -24.46 -6.01
CA MET A 1 13.93 -24.76 -5.51
C MET A 1 13.49 -23.57 -4.69
N ALA A 2 12.36 -22.92 -4.99
CA ALA A 2 11.89 -21.81 -4.16
C ALA A 2 11.66 -22.32 -2.72
N PRO A 3 12.02 -21.55 -1.68
CA PRO A 3 11.79 -21.98 -0.30
C PRO A 3 10.29 -22.24 -0.09
N PRO A 4 9.94 -23.24 0.73
CA PRO A 4 8.55 -23.57 1.01
C PRO A 4 7.84 -22.37 1.64
N LEU A 5 6.55 -22.26 1.35
CA LEU A 5 5.68 -21.24 1.94
C LEU A 5 5.50 -21.58 3.43
N GLU A 6 5.93 -20.68 4.32
CA GLU A 6 5.81 -20.91 5.76
C GLU A 6 4.43 -20.43 6.25
N ILE A 7 3.70 -21.30 6.97
CA ILE A 7 2.39 -20.99 7.54
C ILE A 7 2.40 -21.22 9.05
N PHE A 8 1.93 -20.22 9.78
CA PHE A 8 1.79 -20.24 11.23
C PHE A 8 0.44 -19.67 11.65
N ILE A 9 -0.09 -20.11 12.79
CA ILE A 9 -1.28 -19.51 13.41
C ILE A 9 -0.88 -19.03 14.81
N PRO A 10 -0.11 -17.95 14.95
CA PRO A 10 0.47 -17.58 16.24
C PRO A 10 -0.56 -17.12 17.28
N THR A 11 -1.68 -16.55 16.85
CA THR A 11 -2.69 -15.97 17.74
C THR A 11 -4.11 -16.22 17.26
N THR A 12 -5.07 -16.01 18.15
CA THR A 12 -6.50 -16.01 17.86
C THR A 12 -7.14 -14.73 18.35
N SER A 13 -8.18 -14.26 17.68
CA SER A 13 -8.98 -13.11 18.11
C SER A 13 -10.43 -13.51 18.30
N LEU A 14 -11.12 -12.85 19.23
CA LEU A 14 -12.56 -12.99 19.39
C LEU A 14 -13.25 -11.97 18.49
N TYR A 15 -14.12 -12.42 17.59
CA TYR A 15 -14.98 -11.55 16.82
C TYR A 15 -16.39 -11.58 17.38
N THR A 16 -16.86 -10.42 17.82
CA THR A 16 -18.23 -10.20 18.26
C THR A 16 -18.94 -9.36 17.20
N PRO A 17 -19.93 -9.92 16.49
CA PRO A 17 -20.70 -9.18 15.50
C PRO A 17 -21.41 -7.99 16.16
N PRO A 18 -21.51 -6.84 15.46
CA PRO A 18 -22.27 -5.71 15.98
C PRO A 18 -23.73 -6.14 16.27
N PRO A 19 -24.35 -5.57 17.32
CA PRO A 19 -25.77 -5.78 17.57
C PRO A 19 -26.56 -5.34 16.35
N ASP A 20 -27.45 -6.20 15.87
CA ASP A 20 -28.33 -5.92 14.74
C ASP A 20 -29.24 -4.74 15.15
N ASP A 21 -28.93 -3.54 14.67
CA ASP A 21 -29.56 -2.30 15.07
C ASP A 21 -30.86 -2.05 14.31
N GLY A 22 -31.64 -3.11 14.05
CA GLY A 22 -33.07 -3.07 13.71
C GLY A 22 -33.52 -2.17 12.56
N SER A 23 -32.62 -1.54 11.80
CA SER A 23 -32.99 -0.54 10.79
C SER A 23 -33.28 -1.14 9.41
N GLY A 24 -33.07 -2.45 9.25
CA GLY A 24 -33.46 -3.20 8.05
C GLY A 24 -34.79 -3.93 8.26
N SER A 25 -35.89 -3.30 7.82
CA SER A 25 -37.20 -3.94 7.70
C SER A 25 -37.12 -5.18 6.80
N SER A 26 -36.98 -6.37 7.38
CA SER A 26 -37.41 -7.61 6.74
C SER A 26 -37.62 -8.70 7.79
N ASN A 27 -38.85 -9.16 7.83
CA ASN A 27 -39.44 -10.17 8.70
C ASN A 27 -38.68 -11.52 8.62
N ASN A 28 -37.60 -11.70 9.39
CA ASN A 28 -37.04 -13.01 9.70
C ASN A 28 -36.25 -12.94 11.02
N GLY A 29 -36.70 -13.69 12.04
CA GLY A 29 -36.35 -13.50 13.44
C GLY A 29 -34.86 -13.27 13.76
N ASN A 30 -34.62 -12.28 14.63
CA ASN A 30 -33.40 -11.98 15.39
C ASN A 30 -32.35 -13.11 15.36
N LYS A 31 -31.43 -13.08 14.39
CA LYS A 31 -30.17 -13.83 14.47
C LYS A 31 -29.05 -12.85 14.74
N SER A 32 -29.04 -12.25 15.93
CA SER A 32 -27.80 -11.68 16.46
C SER A 32 -26.74 -12.78 16.40
N SER A 33 -25.74 -12.59 15.55
CA SER A 33 -24.79 -13.66 15.29
C SER A 33 -23.90 -13.83 16.52
N LYS A 34 -23.77 -15.08 16.98
CA LYS A 34 -23.00 -15.41 18.18
C LYS A 34 -21.52 -15.05 17.97
N PRO A 35 -20.80 -14.58 19.01
CA PRO A 35 -19.37 -14.34 18.91
C PRO A 35 -18.63 -15.62 18.53
N TYR A 36 -17.55 -15.49 17.78
CA TYR A 36 -16.76 -16.62 17.32
C TYR A 36 -15.26 -16.30 17.28
N THR A 37 -14.46 -17.35 17.40
CA THR A 37 -13.00 -17.25 17.35
C THR A 37 -12.51 -17.19 15.90
N LEU A 38 -11.68 -16.19 15.61
CA LEU A 38 -10.88 -16.07 14.40
C LEU A 38 -9.45 -16.58 14.68
N TYR A 39 -8.90 -17.31 13.73
CA TYR A 39 -7.53 -17.79 13.73
C TYR A 39 -6.71 -16.89 12.81
N ASN A 40 -5.67 -16.26 13.35
CA ASN A 40 -4.83 -15.32 12.62
C ASN A 40 -3.73 -16.10 11.90
N ILE A 41 -3.95 -16.42 10.63
CA ILE A 41 -3.01 -17.21 9.83
C ILE A 41 -1.94 -16.28 9.26
N THR A 42 -0.70 -16.41 9.73
CA THR A 42 0.46 -15.72 9.14
C THR A 42 1.00 -16.54 7.99
N VAL A 43 0.99 -15.96 6.80
CA VAL A 43 1.57 -16.53 5.59
C VAL A 43 2.82 -15.74 5.25
N ARG A 44 3.98 -16.41 5.28
CA ARG A 44 5.27 -15.80 4.91
C ARG A 44 5.71 -16.31 3.55
N LEU A 45 5.78 -15.39 2.59
CA LEU A 45 6.35 -15.60 1.27
C LEU A 45 7.71 -14.90 1.21
N PRO A 46 8.61 -15.29 0.29
CA PRO A 46 9.93 -14.68 0.17
C PRO A 46 9.96 -13.15 0.04
N LEU A 47 8.90 -12.56 -0.54
CA LEU A 47 8.81 -11.12 -0.80
C LEU A 47 7.78 -10.40 0.07
N ARG A 48 6.88 -11.12 0.75
CA ARG A 48 5.83 -10.52 1.56
C ARG A 48 5.35 -11.46 2.66
N SER A 49 5.07 -10.91 3.82
CA SER A 49 4.31 -11.58 4.88
C SER A 49 2.96 -10.90 5.05
N PHE A 50 1.91 -11.67 5.28
CA PHE A 50 0.59 -11.12 5.56
C PHE A 50 -0.20 -12.06 6.46
N VAL A 51 -1.22 -11.50 7.11
CA VAL A 51 -2.14 -12.27 7.96
C VAL A 51 -3.51 -12.37 7.31
N VAL A 52 -4.09 -13.56 7.37
CA VAL A 52 -5.48 -13.81 6.98
C VAL A 52 -6.23 -14.35 8.19
N GLN A 53 -7.35 -13.72 8.52
CA GLN A 53 -8.22 -14.20 9.59
C GLN A 53 -9.26 -15.17 9.04
N LYS A 54 -9.36 -16.35 9.66
CA LYS A 54 -10.33 -17.38 9.29
C LYS A 54 -11.01 -17.97 10.51
N ARG A 55 -12.31 -18.21 10.43
CA ARG A 55 -13.05 -18.97 11.47
C ARG A 55 -13.05 -20.47 11.17
N TYR A 56 -13.28 -21.29 12.18
CA TYR A 56 -13.26 -22.76 12.02
C TYR A 56 -14.20 -23.28 10.91
N SER A 57 -15.39 -22.70 10.73
CA SER A 57 -16.30 -23.15 9.67
C SER A 57 -15.77 -22.90 8.25
N GLU A 58 -14.90 -21.91 8.06
CA GLU A 58 -14.20 -21.71 6.79
C GLU A 58 -13.13 -22.79 6.56
N PHE A 59 -12.46 -23.28 7.60
CA PHE A 59 -11.56 -24.44 7.49
C PHE A 59 -12.32 -25.72 7.13
N ALA A 60 -13.50 -25.92 7.74
CA ALA A 60 -14.35 -27.05 7.40
C ALA A 60 -14.82 -27.01 5.93
N ALA A 61 -15.21 -25.82 5.44
CA ALA A 61 -15.55 -25.61 4.04
C ALA A 61 -14.34 -25.84 3.12
N LEU A 62 -13.16 -25.32 3.48
CA LEU A 62 -11.92 -25.56 2.76
C LEU A 62 -11.63 -27.05 2.63
N HIS A 63 -11.72 -27.81 3.73
CA HIS A 63 -11.45 -29.25 3.70
C HIS A 63 -12.40 -30.00 2.77
N GLN A 64 -13.70 -29.70 2.82
CA GLN A 64 -14.67 -30.29 1.89
C GLN A 64 -14.32 -29.96 0.43
N MET A 65 -13.99 -28.70 0.13
CA MET A 65 -13.61 -28.28 -1.22
C MET A 65 -12.30 -28.92 -1.69
N LEU A 66 -11.30 -29.04 -0.82
CA LEU A 66 -10.02 -29.67 -1.14
C LEU A 66 -10.17 -31.16 -1.39
N THR A 67 -10.94 -31.86 -0.54
CA THR A 67 -11.22 -33.30 -0.72
C THR A 67 -11.96 -33.53 -2.04
N ALA A 68 -12.91 -32.67 -2.40
CA ALA A 68 -13.63 -32.77 -3.67
C ALA A 68 -12.73 -32.47 -4.89
N GLN A 69 -11.84 -31.48 -4.80
CA GLN A 69 -10.97 -31.07 -5.92
C GLN A 69 -9.78 -32.01 -6.13
N ALA A 70 -9.21 -32.58 -5.06
CA ALA A 70 -8.05 -33.46 -5.13
C ALA A 70 -8.41 -34.95 -5.18
N GLY A 71 -9.69 -35.31 -4.99
CA GLY A 71 -10.18 -36.69 -4.95
C GLY A 71 -9.77 -37.48 -3.71
N ALA A 72 -9.04 -36.87 -2.77
CA ALA A 72 -8.60 -37.47 -1.52
C ALA A 72 -8.50 -36.40 -0.41
N PRO A 73 -8.74 -36.77 0.86
CA PRO A 73 -8.60 -35.84 1.97
C PRO A 73 -7.14 -35.41 2.16
N PRO A 74 -6.88 -34.17 2.63
CA PRO A 74 -5.55 -33.71 3.03
C PRO A 74 -4.84 -34.65 4.02
N PRO A 75 -3.49 -34.61 4.10
CA PRO A 75 -2.69 -35.58 4.88
C PRO A 75 -3.00 -35.57 6.37
N GLU A 76 -3.19 -34.38 6.94
CA GLU A 76 -3.58 -34.22 8.35
C GLU A 76 -5.11 -34.03 8.41
N PRO A 77 -5.82 -34.71 9.33
CA PRO A 77 -7.25 -34.51 9.50
C PRO A 77 -7.55 -33.14 10.14
N LEU A 78 -8.73 -32.59 9.84
CA LEU A 78 -9.19 -31.40 10.57
C LEU A 78 -9.45 -31.72 12.05
N PRO A 79 -9.08 -30.82 12.99
CA PRO A 79 -9.46 -30.94 14.39
C PRO A 79 -10.97 -31.04 14.54
N ALA A 80 -11.45 -32.00 15.32
CA ALA A 80 -12.89 -32.23 15.47
C ALA A 80 -13.63 -31.02 16.05
N LYS A 81 -14.92 -30.88 15.71
CA LYS A 81 -15.81 -29.87 16.29
C LYS A 81 -16.04 -30.19 17.78
N SER A 82 -15.74 -29.23 18.65
CA SER A 82 -16.13 -29.30 20.06
C SER A 82 -17.62 -28.92 20.16
N TRP A 83 -18.47 -29.90 20.40
CA TRP A 83 -19.93 -29.74 20.40
C TRP A 83 -20.51 -29.39 21.77
N PHE A 84 -19.83 -29.78 22.85
CA PHE A 84 -20.28 -29.54 24.23
C PHE A 84 -19.73 -28.27 24.89
N ARG A 85 -18.54 -27.82 24.47
CA ARG A 85 -17.90 -26.63 25.03
C ARG A 85 -17.55 -25.68 23.91
N SER A 86 -18.02 -24.44 24.03
CA SER A 86 -17.68 -23.39 23.10
C SER A 86 -16.21 -23.03 23.23
N THR A 87 -15.53 -22.96 22.09
CA THR A 87 -14.14 -22.49 22.03
C THR A 87 -14.03 -21.03 22.47
N VAL A 88 -15.10 -20.25 22.30
CA VAL A 88 -15.16 -18.86 22.77
C VAL A 88 -15.01 -18.76 24.30
N SER A 89 -15.49 -19.74 25.06
CA SER A 89 -15.46 -19.72 26.52
C SER A 89 -14.27 -20.48 27.12
N SER A 90 -13.48 -21.19 26.31
CA SER A 90 -12.38 -22.04 26.80
C SER A 90 -11.08 -21.73 26.06
N PRO A 91 -10.10 -21.08 26.73
CA PRO A 91 -8.81 -20.78 26.12
C PRO A 91 -8.03 -22.05 25.77
N GLU A 92 -8.12 -23.10 26.58
CA GLU A 92 -7.46 -24.39 26.33
C GLU A 92 -7.97 -25.06 25.05
N LEU A 93 -9.29 -25.11 24.84
CA LEU A 93 -9.86 -25.66 23.61
C LEU A 93 -9.54 -24.79 22.40
N THR A 94 -9.40 -23.48 22.59
CA THR A 94 -8.95 -22.56 21.54
C THR A 94 -7.53 -22.87 21.14
N GLU A 95 -6.63 -23.04 22.11
CA GLU A 95 -5.23 -23.33 21.86
C GLU A 95 -5.04 -24.72 21.23
N GLN A 96 -5.73 -25.74 21.75
CA GLN A 96 -5.71 -27.09 21.16
C GLN A 96 -6.16 -27.06 19.70
N ARG A 97 -7.24 -26.32 19.40
CA ARG A 97 -7.73 -26.19 18.03
C ARG A 97 -6.79 -25.37 17.16
N ARG A 98 -6.22 -24.28 17.68
CA ARG A 98 -5.22 -23.45 16.97
C ARG A 98 -4.02 -24.30 16.55
N ALA A 99 -3.46 -25.07 17.47
CA ALA A 99 -2.34 -25.97 17.19
C ALA A 99 -2.70 -27.06 16.17
N GLY A 100 -3.91 -27.63 16.25
CA GLY A 100 -4.39 -28.60 15.27
C GLY A 100 -4.61 -28.02 13.88
N LEU A 101 -5.17 -26.81 13.78
CA LEU A 101 -5.36 -26.11 12.50
C LEU A 101 -4.03 -25.70 11.89
N GLU A 102 -3.04 -25.33 12.70
CA GLU A 102 -1.70 -25.03 12.21
C GLU A 102 -1.04 -26.26 11.60
N ARG A 103 -1.07 -27.42 12.30
CA ARG A 103 -0.57 -28.69 11.76
C ARG A 103 -1.28 -29.06 10.45
N TYR A 104 -2.60 -28.86 10.40
CA TYR A 104 -3.39 -29.07 9.19
C TYR A 104 -2.91 -28.21 8.00
N LEU A 105 -2.74 -26.90 8.21
CA LEU A 105 -2.27 -26.01 7.14
C LEU A 105 -0.82 -26.31 6.73
N ARG A 106 0.06 -26.60 7.68
CA ARG A 106 1.45 -26.97 7.39
C ARG A 106 1.56 -28.27 6.61
N ALA A 107 0.81 -29.30 6.99
CA ALA A 107 0.77 -30.57 6.26
C ALA A 107 0.27 -30.39 4.82
N ILE A 108 -0.64 -29.43 4.58
CA ILE A 108 -1.01 -29.05 3.22
C ILE A 108 0.14 -28.30 2.55
N ALA A 109 0.82 -27.37 3.23
CA ALA A 109 1.82 -26.47 2.67
C ALA A 109 3.23 -27.07 2.46
N GLU A 110 3.58 -28.15 3.15
CA GLU A 110 4.91 -28.79 3.18
C GLU A 110 5.01 -30.00 2.23
N PRO A 111 6.07 -30.12 1.38
CA PRO A 111 6.22 -31.20 0.39
C PRO A 111 6.09 -32.61 1.00
N PRO A 112 5.74 -33.66 0.21
CA PRO A 112 5.89 -33.76 -1.25
C PRO A 112 4.63 -33.50 -2.10
N ASP A 113 3.43 -33.79 -1.58
CA ASP A 113 2.21 -33.80 -2.39
C ASP A 113 1.59 -32.40 -2.54
N ARG A 114 1.53 -31.92 -3.78
CA ARG A 114 1.13 -30.53 -4.12
C ARG A 114 -0.33 -30.41 -4.53
N ARG A 115 -1.07 -31.51 -4.73
CA ARG A 115 -2.43 -31.47 -5.29
C ARG A 115 -3.40 -30.57 -4.52
N TRP A 116 -3.28 -30.52 -3.19
CA TRP A 116 -4.11 -29.63 -2.37
C TRP A 116 -3.63 -28.17 -2.37
N ARG A 117 -2.31 -27.93 -2.49
CA ARG A 117 -1.75 -26.58 -2.63
C ARG A 117 -2.08 -25.95 -3.97
N ASP A 118 -2.16 -26.77 -5.01
CA ASP A 118 -2.47 -26.33 -6.36
C ASP A 118 -3.98 -26.15 -6.60
N ALA A 119 -4.81 -26.64 -5.69
CA ALA A 119 -6.24 -26.44 -5.71
C ALA A 119 -6.62 -24.93 -5.60
N PRO A 120 -7.56 -24.43 -6.41
CA PRO A 120 -8.00 -23.03 -6.34
C PRO A 120 -8.63 -22.68 -4.98
N ALA A 121 -9.26 -23.64 -4.31
CA ALA A 121 -9.84 -23.44 -2.97
C ALA A 121 -8.78 -23.02 -1.93
N TRP A 122 -7.59 -23.62 -1.99
CA TRP A 122 -6.47 -23.28 -1.11
C TRP A 122 -6.01 -21.83 -1.30
N ARG A 123 -5.80 -21.44 -2.56
CA ARG A 123 -5.37 -20.07 -2.90
C ARG A 123 -6.41 -19.04 -2.49
N ALA A 124 -7.69 -19.32 -2.73
CA ALA A 124 -8.78 -18.46 -2.30
C ALA A 124 -8.88 -18.34 -0.78
N PHE A 125 -8.70 -19.44 -0.05
CA PHE A 125 -8.73 -19.43 1.42
C PHE A 125 -7.60 -18.60 2.03
N LEU A 126 -6.40 -18.68 1.47
CA LEU A 126 -5.24 -17.90 1.92
C LEU A 126 -5.14 -16.52 1.25
N ASN A 127 -6.18 -16.05 0.56
CA ASN A 127 -6.19 -14.77 -0.17
C ASN A 127 -4.95 -14.57 -1.07
N MET A 128 -4.45 -15.65 -1.69
CA MET A 128 -3.34 -15.55 -2.66
C MET A 128 -3.88 -15.09 -4.02
N PRO A 129 -3.13 -14.24 -4.77
CA PRO A 129 -3.54 -13.81 -6.10
C PRO A 129 -3.72 -15.01 -7.03
N LEU A 130 -4.80 -15.02 -7.81
CA LEU A 130 -5.05 -16.05 -8.82
C LEU A 130 -4.22 -15.70 -10.06
N GLY A 131 -2.99 -16.20 -10.09
CA GLY A 131 -2.07 -15.98 -11.20
C GLY A 131 -0.68 -15.72 -10.66
N GLY A 132 0.25 -16.62 -10.95
CA GLY A 132 1.65 -16.43 -10.61
C GLY A 132 2.16 -17.42 -9.57
N SER A 133 2.81 -18.45 -10.08
CA SER A 133 4.07 -18.96 -9.51
C SER A 133 4.83 -17.81 -8.84
N VAL A 134 5.31 -18.03 -7.61
CA VAL A 134 6.08 -17.06 -6.81
C VAL A 134 7.23 -16.46 -7.65
N SER A 135 6.97 -15.32 -8.27
CA SER A 135 7.93 -14.60 -9.09
C SER A 135 7.67 -13.12 -8.95
N ALA A 136 8.76 -12.45 -8.60
CA ALA A 136 8.90 -11.05 -8.27
C ALA A 136 8.19 -10.11 -9.26
N SER A 137 7.31 -9.27 -8.74
CA SER A 137 7.30 -7.84 -9.06
C SER A 137 6.31 -7.12 -8.15
N GLY A 138 6.81 -6.08 -7.50
CA GLY A 138 6.04 -5.18 -6.64
C GLY A 138 5.11 -4.32 -7.48
N VAL A 139 3.98 -4.89 -7.91
CA VAL A 139 2.84 -4.13 -8.41
C VAL A 139 1.60 -4.76 -7.81
N SER A 140 1.03 -4.10 -6.80
CA SER A 140 -0.23 -4.48 -6.17
C SER A 140 -1.39 -4.31 -7.15
N VAL A 141 -1.52 -5.22 -8.12
CA VAL A 141 -2.71 -5.31 -8.97
C VAL A 141 -3.44 -6.60 -8.61
N ASP A 142 -4.71 -6.46 -8.25
CA ASP A 142 -5.67 -7.54 -8.04
C ASP A 142 -5.46 -8.51 -6.87
N ALA A 143 -5.10 -7.97 -5.70
CA ALA A 143 -5.76 -8.45 -4.50
C ALA A 143 -7.24 -8.02 -4.63
N ARG A 144 -8.06 -8.88 -5.28
CA ARG A 144 -9.53 -8.76 -5.38
C ARG A 144 -10.03 -7.98 -4.18
N VAL A 145 -10.56 -6.78 -4.43
CA VAL A 145 -10.85 -5.76 -3.40
C VAL A 145 -11.51 -6.43 -2.20
N ALA A 146 -10.68 -6.82 -1.22
CA ALA A 146 -11.19 -7.29 0.04
C ALA A 146 -11.97 -6.10 0.59
N PRO A 147 -13.20 -6.30 1.10
CA PRO A 147 -13.95 -5.21 1.72
C PRO A 147 -13.01 -4.47 2.67
N ALA A 148 -13.00 -3.13 2.65
CA ALA A 148 -12.02 -2.33 3.41
C ALA A 148 -11.92 -2.80 4.88
N ALA A 149 -13.06 -3.13 5.50
CA ALA A 149 -13.13 -3.70 6.84
C ALA A 149 -12.33 -5.02 7.02
N LEU A 150 -12.37 -5.95 6.05
CA LEU A 150 -11.59 -7.18 6.11
C LEU A 150 -10.09 -6.91 5.94
N ARG A 151 -9.74 -5.96 5.07
CA ARG A 151 -8.35 -5.53 4.89
C ARG A 151 -7.80 -4.90 6.17
N ASP A 152 -8.59 -4.08 6.85
CA ASP A 152 -8.20 -3.44 8.11
C ASP A 152 -8.06 -4.44 9.24
N ALA A 153 -8.97 -5.41 9.32
CA ALA A 153 -8.90 -6.50 10.31
C ALA A 153 -7.66 -7.39 10.11
N ASN A 154 -7.35 -7.75 8.86
CA ASN A 154 -6.14 -8.50 8.52
C ASN A 154 -4.85 -7.70 8.81
N GLN A 155 -4.85 -6.39 8.53
CA GLN A 155 -3.72 -5.51 8.87
C GLN A 155 -3.52 -5.41 10.39
N ALA A 156 -4.60 -5.24 11.15
CA ALA A 156 -4.52 -5.19 12.62
C ALA A 156 -3.98 -6.50 13.19
N ALA A 157 -4.47 -7.65 12.68
CA ALA A 157 -3.98 -8.96 13.09
C ALA A 157 -2.51 -9.19 12.69
N GLY A 158 -2.10 -8.71 11.51
CA GLY A 158 -0.70 -8.71 11.07
C GLY A 158 0.20 -7.85 11.94
N ALA A 159 -0.25 -6.68 12.34
CA ALA A 159 0.52 -5.80 13.21
C ALA A 159 0.70 -6.38 14.63
N ALA A 160 -0.19 -7.26 15.08
CA ALA A 160 -0.05 -7.97 16.34
C ALA A 160 0.95 -9.14 16.30
N ASP A 161 1.52 -9.49 15.14
CA ASP A 161 2.61 -10.46 15.03
C ASP A 161 3.99 -9.76 14.98
N PRO A 162 4.97 -10.13 15.83
CA PRO A 162 6.26 -9.44 15.89
C PRO A 162 7.01 -9.37 14.57
N GLY A 163 6.96 -10.43 13.75
CA GLY A 163 7.66 -10.49 12.47
C GLY A 163 6.90 -9.71 11.39
N THR A 164 5.61 -9.97 11.27
CA THR A 164 4.75 -9.29 10.30
C THR A 164 4.68 -7.77 10.55
N TRP A 165 4.78 -7.32 11.82
CA TRP A 165 4.89 -5.90 12.16
C TRP A 165 6.09 -5.23 11.47
N LEU A 166 7.26 -5.89 11.40
CA LEU A 166 8.45 -5.33 10.74
C LEU A 166 8.26 -5.23 9.23
N ASP A 167 7.57 -6.19 8.62
CA ASP A 167 7.25 -6.17 7.20
C ASP A 167 6.23 -5.08 6.87
N MET A 168 5.20 -4.91 7.71
CA MET A 168 4.24 -3.79 7.58
C MET A 168 4.92 -2.43 7.79
N HIS A 169 5.90 -2.33 8.70
CA HIS A 169 6.68 -1.12 8.87
C HIS A 169 7.54 -0.81 7.63
N ARG A 170 8.14 -1.83 6.99
CA ARG A 170 8.85 -1.66 5.71
C ARG A 170 7.92 -1.20 4.58
N GLU A 171 6.72 -1.78 4.51
CA GLU A 171 5.69 -1.36 3.55
C GLU A 171 5.29 0.11 3.77
N MET A 172 5.09 0.51 5.03
CA MET A 172 4.77 1.88 5.41
C MET A 172 5.88 2.85 5.00
N LYS A 173 7.15 2.49 5.24
CA LYS A 173 8.31 3.27 4.78
C LYS A 173 8.33 3.39 3.25
N GLY A 174 7.99 2.31 2.54
CA GLY A 174 7.84 2.32 1.08
C GLY A 174 6.77 3.31 0.61
N ALA A 175 5.62 3.35 1.27
CA ALA A 175 4.56 4.31 0.97
C ALA A 175 4.97 5.76 1.25
N LEU A 176 5.73 6.03 2.32
CA LEU A 176 6.28 7.38 2.58
C LEU A 176 7.30 7.80 1.53
N HIS A 177 8.17 6.88 1.10
CA HIS A 177 9.10 7.12 0.01
C HIS A 177 8.36 7.40 -1.32
N GLU A 178 7.34 6.61 -1.65
CA GLU A 178 6.49 6.83 -2.82
C GLU A 178 5.82 8.21 -2.79
N ALA A 179 5.29 8.63 -1.63
CA ALA A 179 4.73 9.97 -1.44
C ALA A 179 5.77 11.06 -1.70
N ARG A 180 7.02 10.90 -1.22
CA ARG A 180 8.11 11.84 -1.48
C ARG A 180 8.46 11.95 -2.97
N VAL A 181 8.59 10.81 -3.65
CA VAL A 181 8.89 10.77 -5.09
C VAL A 181 7.75 11.39 -5.92
N ALA A 182 6.49 11.08 -5.56
CA ALA A 182 5.33 11.65 -6.22
C ALA A 182 5.19 13.16 -5.97
N LEU A 183 5.53 13.65 -4.77
CA LEU A 183 5.60 15.09 -4.49
C LEU A 183 6.63 15.77 -5.38
N GLY A 184 7.81 15.16 -5.55
CA GLY A 184 8.82 15.65 -6.47
C GLY A 184 8.36 15.75 -7.92
N ARG A 185 7.71 14.70 -8.41
CA ARG A 185 7.14 14.69 -9.77
C ARG A 185 6.05 15.74 -9.94
N ARG A 186 5.19 15.92 -8.94
CA ARG A 186 4.16 16.97 -8.94
C ARG A 186 4.79 18.35 -9.03
N ASP A 187 5.79 18.62 -8.20
CA ASP A 187 6.42 19.93 -8.10
C ASP A 187 7.33 20.21 -9.33
N GLY A 188 7.79 19.17 -10.02
CA GLY A 188 8.56 19.24 -11.27
C GLY A 188 7.73 19.23 -12.55
N ALA A 189 6.44 18.91 -12.48
CA ALA A 189 5.59 18.76 -13.66
C ALA A 189 5.29 20.12 -14.31
N LEU A 190 5.57 20.23 -15.61
CA LEU A 190 5.26 21.41 -16.41
C LEU A 190 3.79 21.43 -16.83
N ASP A 191 3.27 20.26 -17.21
CA ASP A 191 1.88 20.10 -17.62
C ASP A 191 0.95 19.84 -16.42
N ASN A 192 -0.29 20.32 -16.55
CA ASN A 192 -1.28 20.18 -15.48
C ASN A 192 -1.72 18.72 -15.27
N GLY A 193 -1.72 17.90 -16.33
CA GLY A 193 -2.14 16.49 -16.27
C GLY A 193 -1.24 15.67 -15.34
N SER A 194 0.06 15.68 -15.59
CA SER A 194 1.10 15.04 -14.78
C SER A 194 1.09 15.57 -13.35
N ARG A 195 0.84 16.88 -13.16
CA ARG A 195 0.76 17.49 -11.83
C ARG A 195 -0.42 16.95 -11.01
N VAL A 196 -1.61 16.87 -11.62
CA VAL A 196 -2.81 16.33 -10.97
C VAL A 196 -2.64 14.84 -10.68
N GLU A 197 -2.10 14.08 -11.63
CA GLU A 197 -1.85 12.65 -11.45
C GLU A 197 -0.85 12.38 -10.31
N ALA A 198 0.28 13.07 -10.31
CA ALA A 198 1.27 12.98 -9.25
C ALA A 198 0.68 13.40 -7.90
N GLY A 199 -0.14 14.46 -7.85
CA GLY A 199 -0.87 14.87 -6.66
C GLY A 199 -1.83 13.79 -6.13
N ALA A 200 -2.53 13.08 -7.01
CA ALA A 200 -3.38 11.95 -6.62
C ALA A 200 -2.54 10.78 -6.08
N GLN A 201 -1.38 10.49 -6.67
CA GLN A 201 -0.46 9.46 -6.19
C GLN A 201 0.10 9.80 -4.79
N VAL A 202 0.48 11.05 -4.53
CA VAL A 202 0.86 11.52 -3.19
C VAL A 202 -0.23 11.21 -2.17
N LYS A 203 -1.48 11.60 -2.46
CA LYS A 203 -2.61 11.37 -1.55
C LYS A 203 -2.82 9.88 -1.28
N ARG A 204 -2.79 9.02 -2.31
CA ARG A 204 -2.92 7.56 -2.15
C ARG A 204 -1.82 6.98 -1.25
N ALA A 205 -0.57 7.39 -1.49
CA ALA A 205 0.57 6.94 -0.72
C ALA A 205 0.50 7.40 0.76
N LEU A 206 0.11 8.65 1.01
CA LEU A 206 -0.07 9.18 2.38
C LEU A 206 -1.23 8.52 3.12
N VAL A 207 -2.34 8.21 2.44
CA VAL A 207 -3.46 7.46 3.02
C VAL A 207 -3.02 6.05 3.40
N ARG A 208 -2.29 5.36 2.52
CA ARG A 208 -1.74 4.03 2.80
C ARG A 208 -0.74 4.04 3.97
N ALA A 209 0.17 5.01 4.00
CA ALA A 209 1.10 5.17 5.11
C ALA A 209 0.35 5.45 6.44
N GLY A 210 -0.68 6.29 6.38
CA GLY A 210 -1.54 6.59 7.53
C GLY A 210 -2.28 5.35 8.06
N SER A 211 -2.89 4.55 7.18
CA SER A 211 -3.60 3.33 7.61
C SER A 211 -2.64 2.32 8.25
N LEU A 212 -1.45 2.13 7.67
CA LEU A 212 -0.42 1.26 8.23
C LEU A 212 0.08 1.77 9.58
N LEU A 213 0.27 3.09 9.75
CA LEU A 213 0.67 3.67 11.05
C LEU A 213 -0.35 3.43 12.15
N VAL A 214 -1.65 3.51 11.83
CA VAL A 214 -2.73 3.19 12.78
C VAL A 214 -2.65 1.71 13.17
N SER A 215 -2.57 0.80 12.20
CA SER A 215 -2.47 -0.63 12.47
C SER A 215 -1.19 -1.00 13.24
N LEU A 216 -0.04 -0.42 12.89
CA LEU A 216 1.24 -0.66 13.58
C LEU A 216 1.21 -0.17 15.03
N GLY A 217 0.56 0.98 15.30
CA GLY A 217 0.39 1.51 16.65
C GLY A 217 -0.49 0.60 17.52
N GLU A 218 -1.60 0.13 16.97
CA GLU A 218 -2.50 -0.80 17.66
C GLU A 218 -1.83 -2.17 17.88
N GLY A 219 -1.16 -2.71 16.86
CA GLY A 219 -0.39 -3.95 16.98
C GLY A 219 0.72 -3.86 18.03
N LEU A 220 1.39 -2.70 18.15
CA LEU A 220 2.39 -2.48 19.19
C LEU A 220 1.78 -2.47 20.60
N ARG A 221 0.55 -1.96 20.76
CA ARG A 221 -0.20 -2.03 22.02
C ARG A 221 -0.50 -3.48 22.40
N VAL A 222 -1.00 -4.28 21.46
CA VAL A 222 -1.27 -5.71 21.68
C VAL A 222 0.01 -6.47 22.06
N LEU A 223 1.11 -6.24 21.34
CA LEU A 223 2.40 -6.89 21.62
C LEU A 223 2.95 -6.55 23.01
N LYS A 224 2.68 -5.33 23.51
CA LYS A 224 3.02 -4.92 24.87
C LYS A 224 2.16 -5.65 25.90
N GLU A 225 0.85 -5.71 25.70
CA GLU A 225 -0.10 -6.36 26.60
C GLU A 225 0.17 -7.86 26.72
N GLU A 226 0.46 -8.51 25.60
CA GLU A 226 0.79 -9.94 25.54
C GLU A 226 2.24 -10.25 25.95
N LYS A 227 3.06 -9.23 26.28
CA LYS A 227 4.49 -9.35 26.64
C LYS A 227 5.31 -10.16 25.61
N ARG A 228 4.96 -10.06 24.32
CA ARG A 228 5.64 -10.78 23.22
C ARG A 228 6.93 -10.11 22.76
N LEU A 229 7.21 -8.90 23.26
CA LEU A 229 8.42 -8.13 22.99
C LEU A 229 9.09 -7.72 24.30
N GLY A 230 10.42 -7.72 24.30
CA GLY A 230 11.19 -7.09 25.37
C GLY A 230 11.05 -5.57 25.36
N GLU A 231 11.21 -4.93 26.52
CA GLU A 231 11.02 -3.48 26.69
C GLU A 231 11.92 -2.64 25.75
N GLY A 232 13.14 -3.09 25.48
CA GLY A 232 14.05 -2.43 24.54
C GLY A 232 13.53 -2.44 23.10
N GLU A 233 13.03 -3.57 22.63
CA GLU A 233 12.45 -3.70 21.28
C GLU A 233 11.11 -2.96 21.19
N LEU A 234 10.31 -2.96 22.26
CA LEU A 234 9.08 -2.18 22.34
C LEU A 234 9.39 -0.67 22.21
N ARG A 235 10.40 -0.17 22.93
CA ARG A 235 10.86 1.22 22.82
C ARG A 235 11.32 1.53 21.40
N ARG A 236 12.17 0.69 20.81
CA ARG A 236 12.64 0.84 19.42
C ARG A 236 11.48 0.96 18.43
N ARG A 237 10.49 0.06 18.51
CA ARG A 237 9.32 0.08 17.62
C ARG A 237 8.44 1.31 17.82
N ARG A 238 8.33 1.81 19.05
CA ARG A 238 7.63 3.06 19.34
C ARG A 238 8.33 4.26 18.71
N ASP A 239 9.66 4.29 18.77
CA ASP A 239 10.46 5.38 18.16
C ASP A 239 10.36 5.36 16.63
N LEU A 240 10.34 4.16 16.02
CA LEU A 240 10.08 3.98 14.59
C LEU A 240 8.72 4.55 14.16
N ILE A 241 7.64 4.25 14.90
CA ILE A 241 6.31 4.81 14.63
C ILE A 241 6.33 6.34 14.79
N ALA A 242 6.98 6.86 15.83
CA ALA A 242 7.04 8.30 16.08
C ALA A 242 7.75 9.05 14.94
N ALA A 243 8.90 8.54 14.49
CA ALA A 243 9.64 9.10 13.36
C ALA A 243 8.80 9.08 12.07
N ALA A 244 8.14 7.96 11.78
CA ALA A 244 7.31 7.82 10.60
C ALA A 244 6.04 8.72 10.63
N LYS A 245 5.45 8.96 11.81
CA LYS A 245 4.37 9.94 11.97
C LYS A 245 4.84 11.35 11.63
N MET A 246 6.00 11.77 12.14
CA MET A 246 6.57 13.08 11.83
C MET A 246 6.85 13.25 10.33
N GLU A 247 7.41 12.21 9.69
CA GLU A 247 7.64 12.20 8.24
C GLU A 247 6.33 12.31 7.46
N ARG A 248 5.33 11.49 7.79
CA ARG A 248 4.01 11.51 7.15
C ARG A 248 3.38 12.89 7.26
N ASP A 249 3.36 13.49 8.45
CA ASP A 249 2.75 14.80 8.67
C ASP A 249 3.53 15.93 7.98
N GLY A 250 4.85 15.80 7.88
CA GLY A 250 5.69 16.69 7.07
C GLY A 250 5.33 16.63 5.59
N LEU A 251 5.22 15.41 5.03
CA LEU A 251 4.83 15.20 3.63
C LEU A 251 3.38 15.66 3.37
N ASP A 252 2.47 15.47 4.33
CA ASP A 252 1.08 15.93 4.23
C ASP A 252 0.97 17.46 4.20
N LYS A 253 1.79 18.15 5.01
CA LYS A 253 1.92 19.62 4.97
C LYS A 253 2.48 20.11 3.64
N LEU A 254 3.50 19.46 3.08
CA LEU A 254 4.05 19.78 1.75
C LEU A 254 3.06 19.49 0.62
N SER A 255 2.25 18.44 0.79
CA SER A 255 1.16 18.13 -0.12
C SER A 255 0.11 19.24 -0.14
N SER A 256 -0.27 19.72 1.06
CA SER A 256 -1.34 20.71 1.25
C SER A 256 -0.91 22.14 0.93
N SER A 257 0.33 22.54 1.24
CA SER A 257 0.82 23.91 1.02
C SER A 257 0.76 24.36 -0.44
N PHE A 258 0.88 23.41 -1.39
CA PHE A 258 0.75 23.71 -2.81
C PHE A 258 -0.70 24.00 -3.24
N ALA A 259 -1.67 23.36 -2.59
CA ALA A 259 -3.09 23.62 -2.88
C ALA A 259 -3.50 25.05 -2.47
N VAL A 260 -2.84 25.63 -1.48
CA VAL A 260 -3.08 27.01 -1.02
C VAL A 260 -2.22 28.01 -1.81
N GLY A 261 -0.96 27.67 -2.12
CA GLY A 261 -0.02 28.58 -2.77
C GLY A 261 -0.28 28.86 -4.26
N GLY A 262 -1.15 28.09 -4.92
CA GLY A 262 -1.57 28.35 -6.31
C GLY A 262 -2.62 29.45 -6.46
N GLY A 263 -3.21 29.91 -5.35
CA GLY A 263 -4.24 30.95 -5.35
C GLY A 263 -3.81 32.16 -4.55
N GLY A 264 -3.20 33.13 -5.22
CA GLY A 264 -3.20 34.53 -4.78
C GLY A 264 -2.27 34.89 -3.62
N ALA A 265 -1.10 35.43 -3.97
CA ALA A 265 -0.56 36.56 -3.22
C ALA A 265 -1.49 37.76 -3.44
N GLY A 266 -2.55 37.86 -2.62
CA GLY A 266 -3.52 38.95 -2.71
C GLY A 266 -4.68 38.79 -1.74
N GLY A 267 -4.54 39.40 -0.55
CA GLY A 267 -5.66 39.99 0.19
C GLY A 267 -6.70 39.06 0.82
N GLY A 268 -6.56 38.85 2.14
CA GLY A 268 -7.62 39.14 3.12
C GLY A 268 -8.94 38.36 3.07
N GLY A 269 -9.10 37.44 4.02
CA GLY A 269 -10.34 37.27 4.79
C GLY A 269 -11.52 36.60 4.10
N GLY A 270 -11.80 35.34 4.49
CA GLY A 270 -13.07 34.71 4.13
C GLY A 270 -13.09 33.22 4.43
N SER A 271 -13.51 32.86 5.65
CA SER A 271 -13.88 31.51 6.03
C SER A 271 -15.04 31.02 5.14
N GLY A 272 -14.78 30.02 4.28
CA GLY A 272 -15.80 29.40 3.46
C GLY A 272 -15.35 28.07 2.89
N ARG A 273 -15.65 26.98 3.61
CA ARG A 273 -15.62 25.60 3.11
C ARG A 273 -16.50 25.49 1.85
N LEU A 274 -15.92 25.24 0.68
CA LEU A 274 -16.62 24.53 -0.40
C LEU A 274 -15.61 23.71 -1.22
N GLU A 275 -15.97 22.44 -1.40
CA GLU A 275 -15.28 21.41 -2.16
C GLU A 275 -14.94 21.85 -3.59
N GLY A 276 -13.80 21.36 -4.07
CA GLY A 276 -13.27 21.60 -5.40
C GLY A 276 -14.20 21.07 -6.49
N ALA A 277 -15.01 21.96 -7.04
CA ALA A 277 -15.60 21.80 -8.35
C ALA A 277 -14.61 22.38 -9.37
N ALA A 278 -14.08 21.51 -10.25
CA ALA A 278 -13.31 21.94 -11.41
C ALA A 278 -14.07 23.05 -12.16
N SER A 279 -13.37 24.11 -12.53
CA SER A 279 -13.97 25.32 -13.10
C SER A 279 -14.68 24.99 -14.42
N ALA A 280 -15.79 25.69 -14.68
CA ALA A 280 -16.62 25.46 -15.86
C ALA A 280 -15.85 25.60 -17.19
N SER A 281 -14.73 26.34 -17.20
CA SER A 281 -13.83 26.47 -18.34
C SER A 281 -13.16 25.14 -18.71
N ASP A 282 -12.80 24.31 -17.73
CA ASP A 282 -12.18 23.00 -17.98
C ASP A 282 -13.19 22.01 -18.60
N ARG A 283 -14.48 22.14 -18.27
CA ARG A 283 -15.55 21.36 -18.92
C ARG A 283 -15.83 21.85 -20.34
N ALA A 284 -15.76 23.16 -20.58
CA ALA A 284 -15.99 23.73 -21.90
C ALA A 284 -14.89 23.34 -22.90
N ALA A 285 -13.63 23.29 -22.46
CA ALA A 285 -12.51 22.89 -23.32
C ALA A 285 -12.55 21.41 -23.73
N LEU A 286 -13.11 20.52 -22.90
CA LEU A 286 -13.19 19.09 -23.21
C LEU A 286 -14.39 18.74 -24.11
N MET A 287 -15.50 19.48 -24.01
CA MET A 287 -16.74 19.19 -24.76
C MET A 287 -16.89 20.01 -26.04
N GLY A 288 -15.99 20.96 -26.32
CA GLY A 288 -15.95 21.75 -27.55
C GLY A 288 -15.41 20.99 -28.77
N GLY A 289 -15.84 19.74 -28.97
CA GLY A 289 -15.54 18.94 -30.16
C GLY A 289 -16.73 18.90 -31.11
N GLY A 290 -16.82 19.86 -32.03
CA GLY A 290 -17.84 19.90 -33.09
C GLY A 290 -17.22 20.26 -34.45
N PRO A 291 -17.50 19.54 -35.56
CA PRO A 291 -16.63 19.50 -36.73
C PRO A 291 -17.02 20.51 -37.81
N SER A 292 -16.06 21.32 -38.24
CA SER A 292 -16.01 21.79 -39.63
C SER A 292 -14.56 22.10 -40.00
N LEU A 293 -13.89 21.14 -40.65
CA LEU A 293 -12.65 21.40 -41.37
C LEU A 293 -13.03 21.96 -42.75
N PRO A 294 -12.83 23.25 -43.05
CA PRO A 294 -12.60 23.66 -44.42
C PRO A 294 -11.18 23.26 -44.82
N ARG A 295 -11.15 22.17 -45.59
CA ARG A 295 -10.18 21.72 -46.57
C ARG A 295 -9.02 22.71 -46.84
N ALA A 296 -7.81 22.20 -46.66
CA ALA A 296 -6.53 22.78 -47.03
C ALA A 296 -6.52 23.41 -48.44
N GLY A 297 -6.32 24.73 -48.49
CA GLY A 297 -6.05 25.52 -49.69
C GLY A 297 -4.67 26.16 -49.61
N GLY A 298 -3.85 25.87 -50.61
CA GLY A 298 -2.45 26.24 -50.84
C GLY A 298 -1.87 27.45 -50.10
N ARG A 299 -0.76 27.19 -49.39
CA ARG A 299 0.18 28.22 -48.93
C ARG A 299 0.79 28.93 -50.14
N VAL A 300 0.44 30.20 -50.34
CA VAL A 300 1.08 31.06 -51.33
C VAL A 300 2.42 31.51 -50.75
N LEU A 301 3.52 31.02 -51.31
CA LEU A 301 4.88 31.48 -51.02
C LEU A 301 4.96 32.98 -51.31
N GLY A 302 5.08 33.79 -50.26
CA GLY A 302 5.17 35.25 -50.34
C GLY A 302 3.95 36.03 -49.84
N ALA A 303 2.85 35.37 -49.45
CA ALA A 303 1.78 36.05 -48.75
C ALA A 303 2.22 36.33 -47.30
N PRO A 304 2.12 37.58 -46.80
CA PRO A 304 2.41 37.88 -45.40
C PRO A 304 1.54 36.97 -44.53
N LEU A 305 2.18 36.32 -43.56
CA LEU A 305 1.52 35.44 -42.62
C LEU A 305 0.26 36.14 -42.10
N PRO A 306 -0.94 35.52 -42.21
CA PRO A 306 -2.13 36.14 -41.67
C PRO A 306 -1.87 36.40 -40.19
N GLU A 307 -1.96 37.67 -39.80
CA GLU A 307 -1.74 38.11 -38.43
C GLU A 307 -2.61 37.26 -37.49
N THR A 308 -1.99 36.76 -36.43
CA THR A 308 -2.69 36.06 -35.34
C THR A 308 -3.85 36.91 -34.83
N GLU A 309 -4.95 36.29 -34.42
CA GLU A 309 -6.14 37.01 -33.91
C GLU A 309 -5.79 38.03 -32.80
N ARG A 310 -4.77 37.71 -31.98
CA ARG A 310 -4.24 38.60 -30.92
C ARG A 310 -3.60 39.90 -31.44
N THR A 311 -2.98 39.87 -32.61
CA THR A 311 -2.22 41.01 -33.16
C THR A 311 -3.04 41.85 -34.13
N ARG A 312 -4.15 41.31 -34.63
CA ARG A 312 -4.97 41.92 -35.69
C ARG A 312 -5.68 43.22 -35.27
N GLU A 313 -6.00 43.37 -33.99
CA GLU A 313 -6.70 44.54 -33.46
C GLU A 313 -5.77 45.60 -32.85
N LEU A 314 -4.46 45.35 -32.84
CA LEU A 314 -3.48 46.22 -32.20
C LEU A 314 -2.80 47.12 -33.22
N ASP A 315 -2.66 48.40 -32.88
CA ASP A 315 -1.83 49.35 -33.62
C ASP A 315 -0.33 49.08 -33.37
N ASN A 316 0.55 49.79 -34.06
CA ASN A 316 2.00 49.58 -33.93
C ASN A 316 2.49 49.79 -32.48
N GLU A 317 1.91 50.71 -31.73
CA GLU A 317 2.24 50.93 -30.32
C GLU A 317 1.73 49.78 -29.43
N GLY A 318 0.49 49.33 -29.65
CA GLY A 318 -0.12 48.19 -28.99
C GLY A 318 0.62 46.88 -29.27
N MET A 319 1.16 46.71 -30.47
CA MET A 319 2.02 45.59 -30.85
C MET A 319 3.34 45.56 -30.06
N VAL A 320 3.99 46.72 -29.91
CA VAL A 320 5.22 46.82 -29.10
C VAL A 320 4.90 46.57 -27.62
N GLN A 321 3.76 47.05 -27.13
CA GLN A 321 3.33 46.80 -25.77
C GLN A 321 3.03 45.32 -25.54
N LEU A 322 2.29 44.67 -26.44
CA LEU A 322 2.04 43.22 -26.39
C LEU A 322 3.34 42.42 -26.42
N GLN A 323 4.31 42.81 -27.25
CA GLN A 323 5.61 42.15 -27.29
C GLN A 323 6.34 42.25 -25.93
N ARG A 324 6.32 43.44 -25.29
CA ARG A 324 6.91 43.62 -23.95
C ARG A 324 6.18 42.78 -22.90
N ASP A 325 4.87 42.70 -22.98
CA ASP A 325 4.05 41.91 -22.05
C ASP A 325 4.34 40.41 -22.21
N ILE A 326 4.48 39.91 -23.45
CA ILE A 326 4.85 38.51 -23.74
C ILE A 326 6.27 38.22 -23.24
N MET A 327 7.24 39.11 -23.49
CA MET A 327 8.60 38.92 -22.98
C MET A 327 8.63 38.86 -21.46
N LYS A 328 7.82 39.69 -20.80
CA LYS A 328 7.70 39.68 -19.34
C LYS A 328 7.06 38.39 -18.82
N GLU A 329 5.99 37.91 -19.47
CA GLU A 329 5.35 36.63 -19.15
C GLU A 329 6.34 35.46 -19.32
N GLN A 330 7.13 35.45 -20.39
CA GLN A 330 8.17 34.45 -20.62
C GLN A 330 9.30 34.52 -19.59
N ASP A 331 9.76 35.71 -19.20
CA ASP A 331 10.76 35.86 -18.14
C ASP A 331 10.23 35.35 -16.78
N GLU A 332 8.96 35.59 -16.48
CA GLU A 332 8.29 35.06 -15.28
C GLU A 332 8.18 33.52 -15.33
N GLU A 333 7.84 32.94 -16.47
CA GLU A 333 7.83 31.49 -16.69
C GLU A 333 9.24 30.88 -16.56
N VAL A 334 10.26 31.50 -17.13
CA VAL A 334 11.66 31.06 -17.02
C VAL A 334 12.15 31.13 -15.57
N ALA A 335 11.78 32.17 -14.82
CA ALA A 335 12.08 32.27 -13.40
C ALA A 335 11.40 31.16 -12.58
N ALA A 336 10.15 30.83 -12.91
CA ALA A 336 9.44 29.70 -12.31
C ALA A 336 10.12 28.37 -12.65
N LEU A 337 10.49 28.14 -13.91
CA LEU A 337 11.24 26.97 -14.37
C LEU A 337 12.59 26.83 -13.66
N ALA A 338 13.32 27.91 -13.47
CA ALA A 338 14.60 27.90 -12.75
C ALA A 338 14.44 27.48 -11.28
N LYS A 339 13.36 27.93 -10.62
CA LYS A 339 13.03 27.51 -9.25
C LYS A 339 12.68 26.03 -9.17
N ILE A 340 11.94 25.52 -10.16
CA ILE A 340 11.61 24.10 -10.27
C ILE A 340 12.87 23.27 -10.48
N LEU A 341 13.73 23.66 -11.43
CA LEU A 341 14.98 22.97 -11.74
C LEU A 341 15.92 22.91 -10.53
N ARG A 342 16.00 23.99 -9.74
CA ARG A 342 16.82 24.02 -8.51
C ARG A 342 16.33 22.99 -7.48
N ARG A 343 15.01 22.92 -7.25
CA ARG A 343 14.42 21.91 -6.35
C ARG A 343 14.57 20.49 -6.87
N GLN A 344 14.38 20.29 -8.17
CA GLN A 344 14.58 18.98 -8.80
C GLN A 344 16.04 18.53 -8.72
N LYS A 345 16.99 19.46 -8.85
CA LYS A 345 18.42 19.19 -8.60
C LYS A 345 18.67 18.79 -7.15
N GLU A 346 18.17 19.56 -6.18
CA GLU A 346 18.29 19.22 -4.75
C GLU A 346 17.69 17.85 -4.44
N MET A 347 16.53 17.53 -5.02
CA MET A 347 15.90 16.22 -4.88
C MET A 347 16.72 15.11 -5.55
N GLY A 348 17.22 15.32 -6.77
CA GLY A 348 18.06 14.35 -7.46
C GLY A 348 19.33 14.05 -6.66
N LEU A 349 19.93 15.06 -6.05
CA LEU A 349 21.07 14.90 -5.14
C LEU A 349 20.68 14.12 -3.88
N ALA A 350 19.52 14.42 -3.27
CA ALA A 350 19.04 13.69 -2.09
C ALA A 350 18.71 12.22 -2.40
N ILE A 351 18.11 11.93 -3.56
CA ILE A 351 17.86 10.56 -4.02
C ILE A 351 19.18 9.84 -4.25
N HIS A 352 20.15 10.49 -4.90
CA HIS A 352 21.48 9.91 -5.14
C HIS A 352 22.21 9.63 -3.82
N GLU A 353 22.16 10.54 -2.83
CA GLU A 353 22.69 10.29 -1.49
C GLU A 353 22.02 9.10 -0.80
N GLU A 354 20.69 8.99 -0.90
CA GLU A 354 19.95 7.86 -0.31
C GLU A 354 20.30 6.54 -1.01
N VAL A 355 20.41 6.52 -2.33
CA VAL A 355 20.84 5.34 -3.11
C VAL A 355 22.26 4.94 -2.71
N ASN A 356 23.18 5.90 -2.58
CA ASN A 356 24.55 5.62 -2.16
C ASN A 356 24.61 5.08 -0.71
N ARG A 357 23.79 5.62 0.20
CA ARG A 357 23.66 5.05 1.55
C ARG A 357 23.09 3.63 1.51
N GLN A 358 22.14 3.35 0.61
CA GLN A 358 21.60 2.00 0.43
C GLN A 358 22.63 1.04 -0.16
N ILE A 359 23.46 1.48 -1.10
CA ILE A 359 24.57 0.70 -1.63
C ILE A 359 25.58 0.37 -0.51
N ASP A 360 26.01 1.35 0.28
CA ASP A 360 26.91 1.12 1.43
C ASP A 360 26.29 0.17 2.47
N MET A 361 24.99 0.29 2.74
CA MET A 361 24.29 -0.67 3.60
C MET A 361 24.24 -2.08 3.00
N LEU A 362 24.04 -2.22 1.69
CA LEU A 362 24.02 -3.51 1.00
C LEU A 362 25.41 -4.14 0.96
N ASP A 363 26.46 -3.34 0.76
CA ASP A 363 27.85 -3.80 0.77
C ASP A 363 28.23 -4.32 2.16
N ARG A 364 27.87 -3.60 3.23
CA ARG A 364 28.08 -4.09 4.61
C ARG A 364 27.31 -5.37 4.90
N VAL A 365 26.08 -5.49 4.40
CA VAL A 365 25.30 -6.73 4.54
C VAL A 365 25.97 -7.86 3.77
N ASN A 366 26.55 -7.59 2.59
CA ASN A 366 27.29 -8.59 1.83
C ASN A 366 28.57 -9.04 2.57
N ASP A 367 29.33 -8.09 3.13
CA ASP A 367 30.51 -8.38 3.95
C ASP A 367 30.16 -9.22 5.20
N ASP A 368 29.05 -8.88 5.87
CA ASP A 368 28.55 -9.64 7.01
C ASP A 368 28.13 -11.06 6.61
N VAL A 369 27.48 -11.22 5.45
CA VAL A 369 27.15 -12.55 4.90
C VAL A 369 28.42 -13.35 4.62
N ASP A 370 29.46 -12.74 4.06
CA ASP A 370 30.74 -13.41 3.81
C ASP A 370 31.46 -13.78 5.12
N VAL A 371 31.39 -12.93 6.16
CA VAL A 371 31.91 -13.27 7.49
C VAL A 371 31.16 -14.46 8.08
N VAL A 372 29.84 -14.49 7.94
CA VAL A 372 29.00 -15.60 8.43
C VAL A 372 29.30 -16.87 7.64
N ASP A 373 29.46 -16.81 6.33
CA ASP A 373 29.81 -17.95 5.48
C ASP A 373 31.19 -18.52 5.87
N ARG A 374 32.20 -17.66 6.08
CA ARG A 374 33.51 -18.07 6.60
C ARG A 374 33.41 -18.76 7.97
N LYS A 375 32.62 -18.19 8.90
CA LYS A 375 32.40 -18.78 10.23
C LYS A 375 31.67 -20.13 10.13
N LEU A 376 30.70 -20.26 9.23
CA LEU A 376 29.97 -21.49 8.97
C LEU A 376 30.90 -22.56 8.35
N GLY A 377 31.81 -22.16 7.45
CA GLY A 377 32.86 -23.02 6.90
C GLY A 377 33.77 -23.59 8.00
N VAL A 378 34.28 -22.73 8.90
CA VAL A 378 35.10 -23.17 10.04
C VAL A 378 34.32 -24.09 10.99
N ALA A 379 33.05 -23.79 11.25
CA ALA A 379 32.19 -24.63 12.08
C ALA A 379 31.98 -26.01 11.43
N LYS A 380 31.73 -26.05 10.11
CA LYS A 380 31.58 -27.28 9.33
C LYS A 380 32.86 -28.13 9.34
N ASP A 381 34.02 -27.52 9.20
CA ASP A 381 35.31 -28.22 9.26
C ASP A 381 35.59 -28.81 10.65
N ARG A 382 35.21 -28.11 11.72
CA ARG A 382 35.28 -28.65 13.09
C ARG A 382 34.36 -29.85 13.29
N VAL A 383 33.14 -29.77 12.78
CA VAL A 383 32.17 -30.89 12.83
C VAL A 383 32.67 -32.09 12.02
N LYS A 384 33.35 -31.88 10.89
CA LYS A 384 33.91 -32.98 10.08
C LYS A 384 35.13 -33.67 10.72
N ARG A 385 35.81 -33.01 11.67
CA ARG A 385 36.95 -33.58 12.41
C ARG A 385 36.52 -34.38 13.64
N LEU A 386 35.25 -34.24 14.05
CA LEU A 386 34.59 -35.10 15.04
C LEU A 386 33.97 -36.29 14.30
#